data_AF-A0AAD3CKU5-F1
#
_entry.id   AF-A0AAD3CKU5-F1
#
_cell.length_a   1.000
_cell.length_b   1.000
_cell.length_c   1.000
_cell.angle_alpha   90.00
_cell.angle_beta   90.00
_cell.angle_gamma   90.00
#
_symmetry.space_group_name_H-M   'P 1'
#
loop_
_entity.id
_entity.type
_entity.pdbx_description
1 polymer ?
#
loop_
_entity_poly.entity_id
_entity_poly.type
_entity_poly.pdbx_seq_one_letter_code
_entity_poly.pdbx_strand_id
1 'polypeptide(L)' 'MSDEEPVDILPTLRKECLTKCPAPKAAYEACIKRIEAKGEGDCEAWYFDMLTCVDHCVAPKILKYTK' A
#
# COMPACT_ATOMS: atom_id res chain seq x y z
N MET A 1 -25.48 -13.62 -20.78
CA MET A 1 -24.89 -13.36 -19.46
C MET A 1 -23.52 -12.78 -19.76
N SER A 2 -23.28 -11.52 -19.42
CA SER A 2 -21.96 -10.93 -19.59
C SER A 2 -21.05 -11.52 -18.52
N ASP A 3 -20.25 -12.52 -18.92
CA ASP A 3 -19.20 -13.17 -18.12
C ASP A 3 -17.99 -12.22 -17.91
N GLU A 4 -18.24 -10.97 -17.50
CA GLU A 4 -17.16 -10.11 -17.06
C GLU A 4 -16.76 -10.49 -15.64
N GLU A 5 -15.54 -11.01 -15.48
CA GLU A 5 -14.99 -11.30 -14.17
C GLU A 5 -15.05 -10.04 -13.29
N PRO A 6 -15.56 -10.15 -12.04
CA PRO A 6 -15.59 -9.01 -11.15
C PRO A 6 -14.15 -8.54 -10.86
N VAL A 7 -13.86 -7.29 -11.22
CA VAL A 7 -12.54 -6.68 -10.99
C VAL A 7 -12.33 -6.45 -9.50
N ASP A 8 -11.23 -6.98 -8.94
CA ASP A 8 -10.82 -6.65 -7.57
C ASP A 8 -10.52 -5.14 -7.45
N ILE A 9 -11.30 -4.46 -6.61
CA ILE A 9 -11.19 -3.02 -6.38
C ILE A 9 -10.09 -2.67 -5.37
N LEU A 10 -9.61 -3.62 -4.57
CA LEU A 10 -8.62 -3.39 -3.52
C LEU A 10 -7.30 -2.80 -4.06
N PRO A 11 -6.71 -3.26 -5.19
CA PRO A 11 -5.51 -2.66 -5.77
C PRO A 11 -5.71 -1.19 -6.17
N THR A 12 -6.89 -0.84 -6.67
CA THR A 12 -7.23 0.54 -7.05
C THR A 12 -7.32 1.43 -5.81
N LEU A 13 -8.00 0.98 -4.75
CA LEU A 13 -8.10 1.70 -3.49
C LEU A 13 -6.74 1.86 -2.82
N ARG A 14 -5.89 0.83 -2.83
CA ARG A 14 -4.51 0.88 -2.31
C ARG A 14 -3.68 1.91 -3.05
N LYS A 15 -3.74 1.97 -4.39
CA LYS A 15 -3.03 3.00 -5.19
C LYS A 15 -3.50 4.41 -4.84
N GLU A 16 -4.81 4.62 -4.71
CA GLU A 16 -5.37 5.91 -4.30
C GLU A 16 -4.89 6.29 -2.89
N CYS A 17 -5.00 5.37 -1.92
CA CYS A 17 -4.62 5.62 -0.53
C CYS A 17 -3.11 5.79 -0.33
N LEU A 18 -2.29 5.17 -1.15
CA LEU A 18 -0.84 5.37 -1.12
C LEU A 18 -0.46 6.85 -1.39
N THR A 19 -1.21 7.56 -2.22
CA THR A 19 -0.99 9.00 -2.46
C THR A 19 -1.27 9.88 -1.23
N LYS A 20 -2.06 9.37 -0.28
CA LYS A 20 -2.38 10.05 0.99
C LYS A 20 -1.37 9.77 2.10
N CYS A 21 -0.41 8.88 1.86
CA CYS A 21 0.59 8.44 2.82
C CYS A 21 2.02 8.85 2.39
N PRO A 22 2.30 10.14 2.05
CA PRO A 22 3.57 10.54 1.44
C PRO A 22 4.76 10.34 2.38
N ALA A 23 4.61 10.61 3.68
CA ALA A 23 5.69 10.49 4.65
C ALA A 23 6.17 9.04 4.86
N PRO A 24 5.30 8.07 5.23
CA PRO A 24 5.75 6.69 5.41
C PRO A 24 6.17 6.03 4.08
N LYS A 25 5.55 6.42 2.95
CA LYS A 25 6.02 6.01 1.62
C LYS A 25 7.47 6.48 1.37
N ALA A 26 7.77 7.74 1.64
CA ALA A 26 9.12 8.28 1.47
C ALA A 26 10.15 7.60 2.40
N ALA A 27 9.76 7.27 3.64
CA ALA A 27 10.62 6.53 4.57
C ALA A 27 10.94 5.12 4.06
N TYR A 28 9.92 4.41 3.54
CA TYR A 28 10.11 3.10 2.92
C TYR A 28 11.00 3.16 1.67
N GLU A 29 10.79 4.12 0.77
CA GLU A 29 11.63 4.32 -0.41
C GLU A 29 13.09 4.68 -0.05
N ALA A 30 13.29 5.49 0.99
CA ALA A 30 14.62 5.80 1.50
C ALA A 30 15.32 4.56 2.07
N CYS A 31 14.57 3.69 2.76
CA CYS A 31 15.09 2.43 3.26
C CYS A 31 15.50 1.48 2.13
N ILE A 32 14.69 1.36 1.06
CA ILE A 32 15.03 0.52 -0.11
C ILE A 32 16.38 0.96 -0.67
N LYS A 33 16.55 2.26 -0.92
CA LYS A 33 17.81 2.83 -1.44
C LYS A 33 19.00 2.54 -0.52
N ARG A 34 18.78 2.56 0.81
CA ARG A 34 19.81 2.22 1.79
C ARG A 34 20.24 0.75 1.68
N ILE A 35 19.29 -0.18 1.54
CA ILE A 35 19.60 -1.61 1.38
C ILE A 35 20.31 -1.85 0.06
N GLU A 36 19.84 -1.26 -1.05
CA GLU A 36 20.50 -1.36 -2.35
C GLU A 36 21.96 -0.89 -2.29
N ALA A 37 22.25 0.17 -1.51
CA ALA A 37 23.60 0.68 -1.32
C ALA A 37 24.46 -0.18 -0.36
N LYS A 38 23.86 -0.78 0.67
CA LYS A 38 24.59 -1.58 1.68
C LYS A 38 24.74 -3.06 1.32
N GLY A 39 23.83 -3.60 0.51
CA GLY A 39 23.76 -5.03 0.19
C GLY A 39 23.14 -5.91 1.28
N GLU A 40 22.72 -5.33 2.41
CA GLU A 40 22.14 -6.06 3.55
C GLU A 40 21.13 -5.21 4.36
N GLY A 41 20.32 -5.90 5.16
CA GLY A 41 19.30 -5.32 6.05
C GLY A 41 17.87 -5.50 5.53
N ASP A 42 16.90 -4.98 6.29
CA ASP A 42 15.48 -5.01 5.96
C ASP A 42 14.82 -3.63 6.05
N CYS A 43 13.61 -3.53 5.48
CA CYS A 43 12.72 -2.38 5.54
C CYS A 43 11.38 -2.72 6.17
N GLU A 44 11.28 -3.80 6.95
CA GLU A 44 10.00 -4.35 7.40
C GLU A 44 9.24 -3.35 8.26
N ALA A 45 9.93 -2.66 9.18
CA ALA A 45 9.33 -1.60 9.98
C ALA A 45 8.71 -0.47 9.13
N TRP A 46 9.47 0.05 8.16
CA TRP A 46 8.98 1.12 7.28
C TRP A 46 7.87 0.65 6.33
N TYR A 47 7.93 -0.62 5.92
CA TYR A 47 6.87 -1.24 5.16
C TYR A 47 5.57 -1.33 5.97
N PHE A 48 5.64 -1.75 7.24
CA PHE A 48 4.47 -1.80 8.11
C PHE A 48 3.92 -0.42 8.46
N ASP A 49 4.75 0.60 8.62
CA ASP A 49 4.28 1.98 8.80
C ASP A 49 3.50 2.48 7.57
N MET A 50 4.04 2.23 6.36
CA MET A 50 3.37 2.55 5.11
C MET A 50 2.07 1.76 4.95
N LEU A 51 2.10 0.46 5.23
CA LEU A 51 0.95 -0.43 5.13
C LEU A 51 -0.16 0.02 6.09
N THR A 52 0.17 0.32 7.35
CA THR A 52 -0.78 0.80 8.36
C THR A 52 -1.49 2.07 7.90
N CYS A 53 -0.74 3.03 7.34
CA CYS A 53 -1.35 4.26 6.80
C CYS A 53 -2.31 3.96 5.63
N VAL A 54 -1.88 3.11 4.69
CA VAL A 54 -2.70 2.74 3.53
C VAL A 54 -3.95 1.99 3.98
N ASP A 55 -3.83 1.01 4.87
CA ASP A 55 -4.94 0.20 5.34
C ASP A 55 -5.94 1.02 6.15
N HIS A 56 -5.49 1.98 6.96
CA HIS A 56 -6.40 2.92 7.62
C HIS A 56 -7.25 3.70 6.59
N CYS A 57 -6.67 4.10 5.47
CA CYS A 57 -7.40 4.78 4.39
C CYS A 57 -8.33 3.84 3.60
N VAL A 58 -7.91 2.59 3.37
CA VAL A 58 -8.64 1.60 2.56
C VAL A 58 -9.82 0.99 3.32
N ALA A 59 -9.66 0.69 4.61
CA ALA A 59 -10.65 -0.01 5.43
C ALA A 59 -12.10 0.54 5.31
N PRO A 60 -12.37 1.85 5.47
CA PRO A 60 -13.74 2.37 5.34
C PRO A 60 -14.28 2.39 3.90
N LYS A 61 -13.41 2.23 2.89
CA LYS A 61 -13.80 2.24 1.47
C LYS A 61 -14.11 0.84 0.96
N ILE A 62 -13.25 -0.13 1.27
CA ILE A 62 -13.37 -1.49 0.72
C ILE A 62 -14.67 -2.16 1.17
N LEU A 63 -15.11 -1.91 2.41
CA LEU A 63 -16.35 -2.45 2.95
C LEU A 63 -17.61 -1.99 2.21
N LYS A 64 -17.53 -0.90 1.43
CA LYS A 64 -18.63 -0.42 0.58
C LYS A 64 -18.79 -1.23 -0.72
N TYR A 65 -17.72 -1.93 -1.12
CA TYR A 65 -17.68 -2.72 -2.36
C TYR A 65 -17.86 -4.22 -2.10
N THR A 66 -17.65 -4.67 -0.87
CA THR A 66 -17.91 -6.06 -0.43
C THR A 66 -19.35 -6.17 0.06
N LYS A 67 -20.18 -6.94 -0.65
CA LYS A 67 -21.53 -7.35 -0.20
C LYS A 67 -21.47 -8.65 0.59
#